data_AF-L8M9G8-F1
#
_entry.id   AF-L8M9G8-F1
#
_cell.length_a   1.000
_cell.length_b   1.000
_cell.length_c   1.000
_cell.angle_alpha   90.00
_cell.angle_beta   90.00
_cell.angle_gamma   90.00
#
_symmetry.space_group_name_H-M   'P 1'
#
loop_
_entity.id
_entity.type
_entity.pdbx_description
1 polymer ?
#
loop_
_entity_poly.entity_id
_entity_poly.type
_entity_poly.pdbx_seq_one_letter_code
_entity_poly.pdbx_strand_id
1 'polypeptide(L)'
;MMKKPFYRGIIAIISLLAFFFLGSRKAKTGIEQSLMRKHATNIITDGKKDFLQPLITQNPEQQRRIALVIGNANYSQGQLNNPVNDANDITEVLREVGFEVILLTNADLKEMEESLEKLSSQLKRGGVGLFYYAGHGVQVDGENYLIPIGSQLNRSQDARYLAFPVGRVLGAMEDAGNGANIVILDACRDNPFPQQWRSNQRGLAAVQSTTGTLIAYATRPGGLSKDGDGRNGTYTSHLLKHIRDPNLDVELMFKKVREGVFQETNGLQIPWESSSLIGSFVFNSEVSEVQPIIEKPVSEVSEAQPTIDKPVSLEAEVRTYTPNSVSNSEQLETINNNSITHNPNFQYNLALNIEGHSDLVRSLAISSNGQHIVSGSEDDTIKVWNLKTGNLENTLEGHSDDVRSLVISSDGQRIISGGGDHTIKVWNLKTGDLENTLEGHSGSVRSVAISNDGQRIVSGSGDHTIKVWNLKT
;
A
#
# COMPACT_ATOMS: atom_id res chain seq x y z
N MET A 1 1.25 -17.16 -39.06
CA MET A 1 1.98 -18.44 -39.08
C MET A 1 2.73 -18.58 -37.75
N MET A 2 2.04 -19.06 -36.71
CA MET A 2 2.59 -19.23 -35.36
C MET A 2 3.63 -20.35 -35.35
N LYS A 3 4.78 -20.11 -34.72
CA LYS A 3 5.94 -21.01 -34.72
C LYS A 3 5.58 -22.33 -34.01
N LYS A 4 6.09 -23.43 -34.58
CA LYS A 4 5.90 -24.83 -34.15
C LYS A 4 6.34 -25.24 -32.71
N PRO A 5 7.12 -24.48 -31.90
CA PRO A 5 7.46 -24.94 -30.55
C PRO A 5 6.33 -24.71 -29.52
N PHE A 6 5.37 -23.81 -29.78
CA PHE A 6 4.27 -23.51 -28.84
C PHE A 6 3.29 -24.69 -28.68
N TYR A 7 3.06 -25.44 -29.77
CA TYR A 7 2.17 -26.61 -29.74
C TYR A 7 2.78 -27.82 -29.02
N ARG A 8 4.11 -27.97 -29.00
CA ARG A 8 4.77 -29.11 -28.34
C ARG A 8 4.72 -29.00 -26.81
N GLY A 9 4.85 -27.80 -26.26
CA GLY A 9 4.75 -27.56 -24.81
C GLY A 9 3.32 -27.75 -24.28
N ILE A 10 2.33 -27.23 -25.00
CA ILE A 10 0.91 -27.36 -24.62
C ILE A 10 0.42 -28.79 -24.77
N ILE A 11 0.80 -29.51 -25.84
CA ILE A 11 0.47 -30.94 -26.00
C ILE A 11 1.14 -31.78 -24.90
N ALA A 12 2.38 -31.45 -24.49
CA ALA A 12 3.04 -32.17 -23.40
C ALA A 12 2.33 -31.97 -22.05
N ILE A 13 1.88 -30.75 -21.73
CA ILE A 13 1.15 -30.45 -20.49
C ILE A 13 -0.25 -31.05 -20.50
N ILE A 14 -0.97 -30.99 -21.62
CA ILE A 14 -2.29 -31.62 -21.78
C ILE A 14 -2.18 -33.14 -21.74
N SER A 15 -1.12 -33.73 -22.32
CA SER A 15 -0.87 -35.17 -22.24
C SER A 15 -0.53 -35.60 -20.81
N LEU A 16 0.21 -34.78 -20.05
CA LEU A 16 0.54 -35.05 -18.65
C LEU A 16 -0.72 -35.00 -17.75
N LEU A 17 -1.59 -34.01 -17.98
CA LEU A 17 -2.86 -33.86 -17.26
C LEU A 17 -3.86 -34.97 -17.62
N ALA A 18 -3.94 -35.35 -18.90
CA ALA A 18 -4.76 -36.48 -19.34
C ALA A 18 -4.27 -37.82 -18.77
N PHE A 19 -2.95 -38.02 -18.62
CA PHE A 19 -2.38 -39.24 -18.04
C PHE A 19 -2.61 -39.32 -16.52
N PHE A 20 -2.60 -38.19 -15.81
CA PHE A 20 -2.94 -38.13 -14.38
C PHE A 20 -4.43 -38.37 -14.10
N PHE A 21 -5.32 -37.87 -14.98
CA PHE A 21 -6.76 -38.04 -14.81
C PHE A 21 -7.31 -39.39 -15.35
N LEU A 22 -6.72 -39.98 -16.40
CA LEU A 22 -7.15 -41.29 -16.93
C LEU A 22 -6.35 -42.50 -16.40
N GLY A 23 -5.17 -42.29 -15.80
CA GLY A 23 -4.29 -43.37 -15.31
C GLY A 23 -4.70 -44.02 -13.98
N SER A 24 -5.69 -43.47 -13.28
CA SER A 24 -6.11 -43.94 -11.94
C SER A 24 -6.88 -45.26 -11.92
N ARG A 25 -6.89 -46.03 -13.01
CA ARG A 25 -7.53 -47.36 -13.04
C ARG A 25 -6.65 -48.58 -13.24
N LYS A 26 -5.32 -48.47 -13.41
CA LYS A 26 -4.42 -49.65 -13.38
C LYS A 26 -2.93 -49.24 -13.36
N ALA A 27 -2.35 -49.10 -12.17
CA ALA A 27 -0.90 -49.21 -11.98
C ALA A 27 -0.63 -49.84 -10.61
N LYS A 28 -0.16 -51.09 -10.62
CA LYS A 28 0.24 -51.84 -9.42
C LYS A 28 1.76 -51.72 -9.28
N THR A 29 2.20 -51.45 -8.05
CA THR A 29 3.57 -51.47 -7.49
C THR A 29 4.29 -50.12 -7.37
N GLY A 30 4.86 -49.89 -6.17
CA GLY A 30 5.41 -48.61 -5.71
C GLY A 30 6.78 -48.21 -6.28
N ILE A 31 7.37 -49.03 -7.14
CA ILE A 31 8.68 -48.73 -7.74
C ILE A 31 8.51 -47.79 -8.95
N GLU A 32 7.44 -47.93 -9.74
CA GLU A 32 7.18 -47.06 -10.89
C GLU A 32 6.79 -45.62 -10.48
N GLN A 33 6.10 -45.44 -9.35
CA GLN A 33 5.76 -44.11 -8.82
C GLN A 33 7.00 -43.32 -8.36
N SER A 34 8.03 -44.01 -7.86
CA SER A 34 9.29 -43.40 -7.39
C SER A 34 10.15 -42.91 -8.56
N LEU A 35 10.24 -43.71 -9.63
CA LEU A 35 10.98 -43.34 -10.84
C LEU A 35 10.30 -42.19 -11.59
N MET A 36 8.96 -42.18 -11.62
CA MET A 36 8.15 -41.10 -12.21
C MET A 36 8.27 -39.78 -11.44
N ARG A 37 8.36 -39.82 -10.09
CA ARG A 37 8.61 -38.61 -9.28
C ARG A 37 9.97 -38.00 -9.58
N LYS A 38 11.04 -38.80 -9.67
CA LYS A 38 12.39 -38.29 -9.98
C LYS A 38 12.48 -37.64 -11.36
N HIS A 39 11.80 -38.19 -12.38
CA HIS A 39 11.79 -37.58 -13.71
C HIS A 39 10.94 -36.29 -13.78
N ALA A 40 9.83 -36.22 -13.04
CA ALA A 40 9.02 -35.00 -12.95
C ALA A 40 9.75 -33.88 -12.20
N THR A 41 10.51 -34.19 -11.14
CA THR A 41 11.28 -33.18 -10.40
C THR A 41 12.36 -32.54 -11.28
N ASN A 42 13.06 -33.32 -12.12
CA ASN A 42 14.10 -32.79 -13.00
C ASN A 42 13.55 -31.91 -14.15
N ILE A 43 12.36 -32.21 -14.67
CA ILE A 43 11.72 -31.39 -15.73
C ILE A 43 11.17 -30.08 -15.15
N ILE A 44 10.71 -30.08 -13.89
CA ILE A 44 10.25 -28.87 -13.19
C ILE A 44 11.43 -27.95 -12.80
N THR A 45 12.61 -28.50 -12.49
CA THR A 45 13.80 -27.70 -12.15
C THR A 45 14.43 -27.05 -13.37
N ASP A 46 14.49 -27.73 -14.52
CA ASP A 46 15.04 -27.15 -15.75
C ASP A 46 14.04 -26.22 -16.46
N GLY A 47 12.75 -26.55 -16.45
CA GLY A 47 11.70 -25.71 -17.05
C GLY A 47 11.40 -24.41 -16.28
N LYS A 48 11.77 -24.29 -14.99
CA LYS A 48 11.59 -23.06 -14.20
C LYS A 48 12.69 -22.02 -14.44
N LYS A 49 13.88 -22.41 -14.88
CA LYS A 49 14.99 -21.47 -15.13
C LYS A 49 14.78 -20.64 -16.40
N ASP A 50 14.14 -21.23 -17.43
CA ASP A 50 14.04 -20.59 -18.75
C ASP A 50 12.70 -19.88 -19.02
N PHE A 51 11.70 -19.97 -18.13
CA PHE A 51 10.36 -19.38 -18.34
C PHE A 51 9.96 -18.27 -17.35
N LEU A 52 10.80 -17.94 -16.36
CA LEU A 52 10.54 -16.91 -15.33
C LEU A 52 11.48 -15.70 -15.38
N GLN A 53 12.26 -15.51 -16.44
CA GLN A 53 12.84 -14.21 -16.80
C GLN A 53 12.30 -13.87 -18.19
N PRO A 54 11.47 -12.83 -18.38
CA PRO A 54 11.69 -11.48 -17.82
C PRO A 54 10.41 -10.75 -17.34
N LEU A 55 10.35 -10.24 -16.10
CA LEU A 55 9.62 -8.99 -15.76
C LEU A 55 9.85 -8.43 -14.34
N ILE A 56 10.66 -9.08 -13.49
CA ILE A 56 11.19 -8.49 -12.26
C ILE A 56 12.69 -8.77 -12.21
N THR A 57 13.43 -8.06 -13.06
CA THR A 57 14.88 -7.92 -12.93
C THR A 57 15.24 -6.55 -13.50
N GLN A 58 14.61 -5.50 -12.99
CA GLN A 58 15.35 -4.25 -12.90
C GLN A 58 16.18 -4.35 -11.65
N ASN A 59 17.50 -4.27 -11.83
CA ASN A 59 18.47 -4.27 -10.74
C ASN A 59 17.98 -3.29 -9.66
N PRO A 60 17.82 -3.67 -8.37
CA PRO A 60 17.41 -2.75 -7.30
C PRO A 60 18.28 -1.47 -7.23
N GLU A 61 19.49 -1.56 -7.78
CA GLU A 61 20.50 -0.51 -7.94
C GLU A 61 20.21 0.50 -9.07
N GLN A 62 19.15 0.30 -9.87
CA GLN A 62 18.76 1.18 -10.98
C GLN A 62 17.39 1.86 -10.79
N GLN A 63 16.71 1.62 -9.66
CA GLN A 63 15.43 2.26 -9.36
C GLN A 63 15.67 3.70 -8.91
N ARG A 64 15.22 4.67 -9.72
CA ARG A 64 15.27 6.09 -9.36
C ARG A 64 14.50 6.32 -8.06
N ARG A 65 15.12 7.00 -7.10
CA ARG A 65 14.55 7.27 -5.77
C ARG A 65 14.29 8.77 -5.63
N ILE A 66 13.06 9.15 -5.34
CA ILE A 66 12.67 10.56 -5.23
C ILE A 66 11.87 10.77 -3.95
N ALA A 67 12.23 11.81 -3.21
CA ALA A 67 11.55 12.20 -1.99
C ALA A 67 10.98 13.62 -2.10
N LEU A 68 9.76 13.82 -1.60
CA LEU A 68 9.23 15.12 -1.22
C LEU A 68 9.25 15.23 0.31
N VAL A 69 9.99 16.21 0.82
CA VAL A 69 10.22 16.42 2.25
C VAL A 69 9.72 17.82 2.61
N ILE A 70 8.82 17.92 3.59
CA ILE A 70 8.19 19.17 3.98
C ILE A 70 8.31 19.36 5.49
N GLY A 71 8.84 20.51 5.91
CA GLY A 71 8.93 20.90 7.33
C GLY A 71 8.24 22.22 7.60
N ASN A 72 7.06 22.20 8.23
CA ASN A 72 6.29 23.40 8.54
C ASN A 72 6.35 23.72 10.03
N ALA A 73 6.90 24.88 10.37
CA ALA A 73 7.10 25.31 11.75
C ALA A 73 6.43 26.65 12.06
N ASN A 74 6.44 27.61 11.12
CA ASN A 74 6.12 29.01 11.38
C ASN A 74 4.65 29.32 11.09
N TYR A 75 3.73 28.84 11.93
CA TYR A 75 2.31 29.15 11.78
C TYR A 75 1.97 30.51 12.38
N SER A 76 0.97 31.20 11.81
CA SER A 76 0.52 32.50 12.31
C SER A 76 -0.04 32.45 13.74
N GLN A 77 -0.43 31.27 14.22
CA GLN A 77 -1.01 31.03 15.54
C GLN A 77 0.00 30.46 16.56
N GLY A 78 1.23 30.16 16.14
CA GLY A 78 2.25 29.54 16.99
C GLY A 78 3.37 28.88 16.18
N GLN A 79 4.55 28.76 16.78
CA GLN A 79 5.72 28.16 16.13
C GLN A 79 6.04 26.78 16.73
N LEU A 80 6.30 25.78 15.87
CA LEU A 80 6.87 24.50 16.26
C LEU A 80 8.40 24.57 16.21
N ASN A 81 9.10 23.84 17.09
CA ASN A 81 10.54 24.03 17.25
C ASN A 81 11.37 23.21 16.25
N ASN A 82 10.94 21.99 15.94
CA ASN A 82 11.74 20.99 15.25
C ASN A 82 11.45 20.78 13.75
N PRO A 83 10.24 21.00 13.19
CA PRO A 83 9.91 20.52 11.84
C PRO A 83 10.85 20.95 10.71
N VAL A 84 11.39 22.17 10.77
CA VAL A 84 12.36 22.66 9.78
C VAL A 84 13.71 21.95 9.91
N ASN A 85 14.18 21.69 11.14
CA ASN A 85 15.40 20.93 11.35
C ASN A 85 15.20 19.47 10.95
N ASP A 86 14.07 18.86 11.33
CA ASP A 86 13.72 17.49 10.98
C ASP A 86 13.75 17.28 9.46
N ALA A 87 13.12 18.20 8.71
CA ALA A 87 13.09 18.15 7.25
C ALA A 87 14.49 18.33 6.63
N ASN A 88 15.32 19.23 7.16
CA ASN A 88 16.69 19.43 6.68
C ASN A 88 17.56 18.20 6.94
N ASP A 89 17.55 17.69 8.16
CA ASP A 89 18.41 16.59 8.59
C ASP A 89 17.99 15.28 7.88
N ILE A 90 16.68 15.00 7.72
CA ILE A 90 16.21 13.87 6.87
C ILE A 90 16.62 14.04 5.42
N THR A 91 16.54 15.26 4.87
CA THR A 91 16.95 15.51 3.49
C THR A 91 18.41 15.16 3.26
N GLU A 92 19.29 15.50 4.21
CA GLU A 92 20.70 15.15 4.16
C GLU A 92 20.90 13.63 4.11
N VAL A 93 20.27 12.88 5.03
CA VAL A 93 20.38 11.41 5.06
C VAL A 93 19.80 10.76 3.82
N LEU A 94 18.64 11.23 3.35
CA LEU A 94 18.01 10.69 2.15
C LEU A 94 18.89 10.88 0.91
N ARG A 95 19.58 12.02 0.80
CA ARG A 95 20.56 12.26 -0.28
C ARG A 95 21.77 11.33 -0.18
N GLU A 96 22.27 11.07 1.02
CA GLU A 96 23.37 10.11 1.24
C GLU A 96 23.01 8.69 0.77
N VAL A 97 21.75 8.27 0.99
CA VAL A 97 21.25 6.95 0.57
C VAL A 97 20.62 6.95 -0.82
N GLY A 98 20.91 7.96 -1.64
CA GLY A 98 20.63 7.97 -3.08
C GLY A 98 19.26 8.50 -3.51
N PHE A 99 18.53 9.24 -2.66
CA PHE A 99 17.31 9.95 -3.06
C PHE A 99 17.61 11.32 -3.68
N GLU A 100 16.94 11.62 -4.79
CA GLU A 100 16.71 12.98 -5.23
C GLU A 100 15.64 13.61 -4.33
N VAL A 101 15.94 14.73 -3.66
CA VAL A 101 15.03 15.30 -2.65
C VAL A 101 14.53 16.69 -3.06
N ILE A 102 13.20 16.82 -3.12
CA ILE A 102 12.47 18.09 -3.16
C ILE A 102 12.19 18.49 -1.71
N LEU A 103 12.89 19.51 -1.21
CA LEU A 103 12.73 20.01 0.15
C LEU A 103 11.92 21.31 0.15
N LEU A 104 10.87 21.36 0.97
CA LEU A 104 10.15 22.57 1.33
C LEU A 104 10.23 22.84 2.83
N THR A 105 10.30 24.12 3.20
CA THR A 105 10.22 24.56 4.59
C THR A 105 9.22 25.70 4.71
N ASN A 106 8.34 25.64 5.70
CA ASN A 106 7.27 26.62 5.92
C ASN A 106 6.40 26.88 4.67
N ALA A 107 6.01 25.79 4.00
CA ALA A 107 5.26 25.83 2.77
C ALA A 107 3.77 26.18 2.97
N ASP A 108 3.25 27.05 2.11
CA ASP A 108 1.82 27.27 1.97
C ASP A 108 1.13 26.17 1.13
N LEU A 109 -0.20 26.23 1.02
CA LEU A 109 -0.96 25.20 0.33
C LEU A 109 -0.55 25.06 -1.15
N LYS A 110 -0.30 26.18 -1.81
CA LYS A 110 0.03 26.22 -3.24
C LYS A 110 1.39 25.59 -3.50
N GLU A 111 2.39 25.93 -2.68
CA GLU A 111 3.73 25.35 -2.77
C GLU A 111 3.73 23.84 -2.54
N MET A 112 2.90 23.36 -1.60
CA MET A 112 2.69 21.93 -1.35
C MET A 112 2.05 21.23 -2.56
N GLU A 113 1.02 21.83 -3.17
CA GLU A 113 0.35 21.29 -4.37
C GLU A 113 1.29 21.23 -5.58
N GLU A 114 1.97 22.33 -5.91
CA GLU A 114 2.92 22.39 -7.03
C GLU A 114 4.09 21.41 -6.85
N SER A 115 4.54 21.21 -5.62
CA SER A 115 5.62 20.25 -5.34
C SER A 115 5.17 18.80 -5.39
N LEU A 116 3.91 18.50 -5.08
CA LEU A 116 3.34 17.18 -5.29
C LEU A 116 3.20 16.86 -6.79
N GLU A 117 2.77 17.83 -7.60
CA GLU A 117 2.76 17.68 -9.06
C GLU A 117 4.18 17.44 -9.59
N LYS A 118 5.16 18.18 -9.08
CA LYS A 118 6.57 17.98 -9.41
C LYS A 118 7.05 16.58 -9.03
N LEU A 119 6.75 16.11 -7.81
CA LEU A 119 7.05 14.74 -7.37
C LEU A 119 6.45 13.74 -8.36
N SER A 120 5.14 13.81 -8.59
CA SER A 120 4.40 12.90 -9.47
C SER A 120 5.00 12.85 -10.89
N SER A 121 5.36 14.01 -11.45
CA SER A 121 5.97 14.10 -12.79
C SER A 121 7.36 13.45 -12.90
N GLN A 122 8.09 13.35 -11.78
CA GLN A 122 9.43 12.80 -11.75
C GLN A 122 9.46 11.31 -11.39
N LEU A 123 8.41 10.82 -10.72
CA LEU A 123 8.24 9.41 -10.44
C LEU A 123 8.12 8.62 -11.77
N LYS A 124 8.67 7.42 -11.78
CA LYS A 124 8.67 6.54 -12.95
C LYS A 124 8.30 5.14 -12.51
N ARG A 125 7.66 4.39 -13.40
CA ARG A 125 7.25 3.01 -13.14
C ARG A 125 8.44 2.18 -12.62
N GLY A 126 8.24 1.52 -11.47
CA GLY A 126 9.27 0.73 -10.79
C GLY A 126 10.27 1.53 -9.96
N GLY A 127 10.13 2.86 -9.85
CA GLY A 127 10.94 3.70 -8.96
C GLY A 127 10.48 3.67 -7.50
N VAL A 128 11.16 4.43 -6.65
CA VAL A 128 10.84 4.57 -5.22
C VAL A 128 10.40 6.00 -4.95
N GLY A 129 9.16 6.16 -4.49
CA GLY A 129 8.64 7.44 -4.03
C GLY A 129 8.67 7.49 -2.51
N LEU A 130 9.14 8.60 -1.96
CA LEU A 130 9.04 8.91 -0.53
C LEU A 130 8.35 10.26 -0.31
N PHE A 131 7.45 10.32 0.65
CA PHE A 131 6.89 11.55 1.17
C PHE A 131 7.18 11.63 2.67
N TYR A 132 7.78 12.73 3.10
CA TYR A 132 8.00 13.04 4.51
C TYR A 132 7.35 14.39 4.84
N TYR A 133 6.60 14.44 5.93
CA TYR A 133 6.06 15.67 6.47
C TYR A 133 6.31 15.78 7.97
N ALA A 134 6.81 16.94 8.41
CA ALA A 134 6.82 17.37 9.79
C ALA A 134 6.03 18.67 9.96
N GLY A 135 5.15 18.74 10.95
CA GLY A 135 4.37 19.94 11.25
C GLY A 135 3.03 19.63 11.93
N HIS A 136 2.11 20.59 11.89
CA HIS A 136 0.75 20.37 12.37
C HIS A 136 -0.03 19.45 11.43
N GLY A 137 -0.74 18.49 12.02
CA GLY A 137 -1.65 17.59 11.33
C GLY A 137 -2.91 17.37 12.13
N VAL A 138 -3.95 16.90 11.44
CA VAL A 138 -5.24 16.53 12.03
C VAL A 138 -5.74 15.25 11.36
N GLN A 139 -6.38 14.38 12.13
CA GLN A 139 -7.07 13.22 11.57
C GLN A 139 -8.58 13.35 11.75
N VAL A 140 -9.34 13.22 10.66
CA VAL A 140 -10.82 13.21 10.74
C VAL A 140 -11.38 12.14 9.83
N ASP A 141 -12.31 11.36 10.37
CA ASP A 141 -12.96 10.23 9.69
C ASP A 141 -11.94 9.25 9.05
N GLY A 142 -10.78 9.08 9.69
CA GLY A 142 -9.71 8.19 9.24
C GLY A 142 -8.68 8.82 8.31
N GLU A 143 -9.01 9.90 7.61
CA GLU A 143 -8.10 10.61 6.70
C GLU A 143 -7.20 11.60 7.48
N ASN A 144 -5.94 11.73 7.05
CA ASN A 144 -4.98 12.64 7.67
C ASN A 144 -4.79 13.86 6.79
N TYR A 145 -4.74 15.03 7.43
CA TYR A 145 -4.61 16.29 6.75
C TYR A 145 -3.44 17.05 7.34
N LEU A 146 -2.54 17.49 6.46
CA LEU A 146 -1.38 18.29 6.79
C LEU A 146 -1.80 19.75 6.78
N ILE A 147 -1.28 20.56 7.71
CA ILE A 147 -1.65 21.97 7.82
C ILE A 147 -0.56 22.82 7.14
N PRO A 148 -0.88 23.50 6.03
CA PRO A 148 0.03 24.44 5.39
C PRO A 148 0.23 25.72 6.21
N ILE A 149 1.32 26.43 5.97
CA ILE A 149 1.49 27.79 6.49
C ILE A 149 0.44 28.72 5.88
N GLY A 150 0.00 29.72 6.67
CA GLY A 150 -1.05 30.65 6.26
C GLY A 150 -2.48 30.14 6.48
N SER A 151 -2.65 28.89 6.89
CA SER A 151 -3.96 28.34 7.24
C SER A 151 -4.60 29.10 8.41
N GLN A 152 -5.79 29.64 8.21
CA GLN A 152 -6.53 30.35 9.25
C GLN A 152 -7.41 29.39 10.05
N LEU A 153 -7.09 29.21 11.33
CA LEU A 153 -7.92 28.47 12.29
C LEU A 153 -9.06 29.38 12.78
N ASN A 154 -10.11 29.58 11.98
CA ASN A 154 -11.29 30.31 12.46
C ASN A 154 -12.06 29.42 13.45
N ARG A 155 -12.28 29.89 14.69
CA ARG A 155 -13.03 29.15 15.73
C ARG A 155 -14.57 29.26 15.58
N SER A 156 -15.07 29.80 14.47
CA SER A 156 -16.50 29.92 14.19
C SER A 156 -17.05 28.65 13.54
N GLN A 157 -18.34 28.38 13.73
CA GLN A 157 -19.04 27.11 13.51
C GLN A 157 -19.05 26.55 12.06
N ASP A 158 -18.29 27.13 11.12
CA ASP A 158 -18.20 26.71 9.71
C ASP A 158 -16.77 26.85 9.16
N ALA A 159 -15.77 26.55 9.98
CA ALA A 159 -14.37 26.65 9.59
C ALA A 159 -14.02 25.60 8.53
N ARG A 160 -13.96 26.05 7.28
CA ARG A 160 -13.40 25.34 6.15
C ARG A 160 -11.88 25.47 6.23
N TYR A 161 -11.20 24.45 6.74
CA TYR A 161 -9.75 24.48 6.90
C TYR A 161 -9.08 24.31 5.53
N LEU A 162 -8.12 25.19 5.23
CA LEU A 162 -7.15 24.94 4.18
C LEU A 162 -6.22 23.86 4.70
N ALA A 163 -6.31 22.66 4.14
CA ALA A 163 -5.52 21.53 4.58
C ALA A 163 -5.17 20.65 3.37
N PHE A 164 -4.05 19.96 3.47
CA PHE A 164 -3.50 19.14 2.40
C PHE A 164 -3.75 17.66 2.73
N PRO A 165 -4.67 16.97 2.02
CA PRO A 165 -5.05 15.60 2.34
C PRO A 165 -3.95 14.60 1.96
N VAL A 166 -3.59 13.70 2.86
CA VAL A 166 -2.57 12.67 2.61
C VAL A 166 -3.03 11.69 1.52
N GLY A 167 -4.32 11.41 1.41
CA GLY A 167 -4.87 10.62 0.29
C GLY A 167 -4.49 11.15 -1.10
N ARG A 168 -4.27 12.47 -1.28
CA ARG A 168 -3.78 13.02 -2.56
C ARG A 168 -2.32 12.66 -2.83
N VAL A 169 -1.49 12.63 -1.79
CA VAL A 169 -0.08 12.20 -1.91
C VAL A 169 -0.03 10.76 -2.40
N LEU A 170 -0.81 9.89 -1.74
CA LEU A 170 -0.86 8.47 -2.07
C LEU A 170 -1.35 8.24 -3.50
N GLY A 171 -2.46 8.86 -3.91
CA GLY A 171 -2.96 8.75 -5.28
C GLY A 171 -1.92 9.18 -6.32
N ALA A 172 -1.23 10.31 -6.09
CA ALA A 172 -0.20 10.80 -7.00
C ALA A 172 1.04 9.88 -7.10
N MET A 173 1.37 9.16 -6.02
CA MET A 173 2.46 8.18 -5.98
C MET A 173 2.06 6.84 -6.61
N GLU A 174 0.81 6.41 -6.41
CA GLU A 174 0.23 5.19 -6.99
C GLU A 174 0.08 5.30 -8.51
N ASP A 175 -0.45 6.42 -9.00
CA ASP A 175 -0.66 6.68 -10.43
C ASP A 175 0.66 6.63 -11.23
N ALA A 176 1.79 6.91 -10.58
CA ALA A 176 3.11 6.82 -11.19
C ALA A 176 3.62 5.38 -11.41
N GLY A 177 2.98 4.38 -10.79
CA GLY A 177 3.35 2.97 -10.91
C GLY A 177 4.68 2.61 -10.23
N ASN A 178 4.99 3.27 -9.11
CA ASN A 178 6.19 3.03 -8.32
C ASN A 178 6.31 1.56 -7.86
N GLY A 179 7.55 1.10 -7.68
CA GLY A 179 7.85 -0.18 -7.05
C GLY A 179 7.67 -0.14 -5.53
N ALA A 180 7.86 1.04 -4.93
CA ALA A 180 7.61 1.28 -3.51
C ALA A 180 7.16 2.72 -3.26
N ASN A 181 6.13 2.89 -2.43
CA ASN A 181 5.62 4.15 -1.92
C ASN A 181 5.85 4.21 -0.41
N ILE A 182 6.57 5.20 0.07
CA ILE A 182 6.88 5.37 1.49
C ILE A 182 6.33 6.72 1.95
N VAL A 183 5.39 6.73 2.89
CA VAL A 183 4.81 7.96 3.43
C VAL A 183 5.09 8.01 4.93
N ILE A 184 5.77 9.07 5.38
CA ILE A 184 6.20 9.26 6.76
C ILE A 184 5.60 10.57 7.27
N LEU A 185 4.74 10.48 8.29
CA LEU A 185 4.04 11.62 8.87
C LEU A 185 4.49 11.85 10.31
N ASP A 186 5.30 12.88 10.52
CA ASP A 186 5.65 13.43 11.83
C ASP A 186 4.72 14.59 12.21
N ALA A 187 3.48 14.22 12.51
CA ALA A 187 2.42 15.16 12.84
C ALA A 187 1.46 14.57 13.87
N CYS A 188 0.79 15.45 14.61
CA CYS A 188 -0.33 15.05 15.46
C CYS A 188 -1.48 14.47 14.62
N ARG A 189 -2.28 13.62 15.26
CA ARG A 189 -3.46 12.96 14.65
C ARG A 189 -4.69 13.09 15.52
N ASP A 190 -4.68 14.01 16.48
CA ASP A 190 -5.86 14.42 17.22
C ASP A 190 -6.73 15.36 16.38
N ASN A 191 -8.03 15.37 16.67
CA ASN A 191 -8.96 16.35 16.12
C ASN A 191 -9.42 17.28 17.24
N PRO A 192 -8.81 18.47 17.39
CA PRO A 192 -9.22 19.44 18.40
C PRO A 192 -10.57 20.11 18.10
N PHE A 193 -11.17 19.88 16.91
CA PHE A 193 -12.41 20.53 16.46
C PHE A 193 -13.49 19.55 15.98
N PRO A 194 -13.87 18.53 16.78
CA PRO A 194 -14.69 17.39 16.31
C PRO A 194 -16.13 17.75 15.92
N GLN A 195 -16.68 18.86 16.43
CA GLN A 195 -18.05 19.29 16.11
C GLN A 195 -18.13 20.30 14.94
N GLN A 196 -16.99 20.85 14.50
CA GLN A 196 -16.93 21.96 13.54
C GLN A 196 -16.25 21.56 12.23
N TRP A 197 -15.53 20.43 12.21
CA TRP A 197 -14.79 20.00 11.05
C TRP A 197 -15.62 19.13 10.11
N ARG A 198 -15.92 19.67 8.93
CA ARG A 198 -16.31 18.88 7.76
C ARG A 198 -15.31 19.22 6.67
N SER A 199 -14.43 18.29 6.33
CA SER A 199 -13.50 18.49 5.22
C SER A 199 -14.27 18.83 3.93
N ASN A 200 -13.85 19.87 3.21
CA ASN A 200 -14.38 20.19 1.88
C ASN A 200 -13.82 19.28 0.80
N GLN A 201 -12.75 18.55 1.12
CA GLN A 201 -12.06 17.63 0.25
C GLN A 201 -12.03 16.30 0.98
N ARG A 202 -13.09 15.49 0.82
CA ARG A 202 -13.03 14.10 1.29
C ARG A 202 -11.87 13.43 0.56
N GLY A 203 -10.71 13.40 1.21
CA GLY A 203 -9.65 12.44 0.90
C GLY A 203 -10.23 11.04 1.08
N LEU A 204 -9.81 10.16 0.20
CA LEU A 204 -10.30 8.79 0.03
C LEU A 204 -10.57 8.16 1.40
N ALA A 205 -11.85 7.90 1.72
CA ALA A 205 -12.30 7.34 3.00
C ALA A 205 -11.76 5.92 3.30
N ALA A 206 -10.83 5.43 2.50
CA ALA A 206 -10.01 4.27 2.72
C ALA A 206 -8.61 4.58 2.19
N VAL A 207 -7.76 5.21 3.01
CA VAL A 207 -6.30 5.06 2.89
C VAL A 207 -5.96 3.64 3.37
N GLN A 208 -6.45 2.63 2.65
CA GLN A 208 -5.99 1.27 2.77
C GLN A 208 -4.76 1.16 1.89
N SER A 209 -3.67 0.62 2.45
CA SER A 209 -2.42 0.39 1.74
C SER A 209 -2.70 -0.39 0.45
N THR A 210 -2.68 0.32 -0.69
CA THR A 210 -2.59 -0.29 -2.01
C THR A 210 -1.27 -1.05 -2.10
N THR A 211 -1.18 -2.07 -2.95
CA THR A 211 0.01 -2.91 -3.04
C THR A 211 1.28 -2.08 -3.30
N GLY A 212 2.34 -2.28 -2.52
CA GLY A 212 3.60 -1.55 -2.66
C GLY A 212 3.71 -0.27 -1.81
N THR A 213 2.88 -0.11 -0.77
CA THR A 213 2.82 1.12 0.03
C THR A 213 3.14 0.86 1.51
N LEU A 214 4.06 1.63 2.08
CA LEU A 214 4.30 1.74 3.51
C LEU A 214 3.92 3.13 3.98
N ILE A 215 3.11 3.19 5.05
CA ILE A 215 2.75 4.44 5.72
C ILE A 215 3.16 4.34 7.18
N ALA A 216 3.96 5.28 7.64
CA ALA A 216 4.43 5.37 9.01
C ALA A 216 4.02 6.72 9.62
N TYR A 217 3.49 6.66 10.83
CA TYR A 217 2.99 7.81 11.58
C TYR A 217 3.77 7.91 12.88
N ALA A 218 4.20 9.12 13.22
CA ALA A 218 4.88 9.39 14.48
C ALA A 218 4.02 9.12 15.71
N THR A 219 2.70 9.07 15.56
CA THR A 219 1.75 8.81 16.64
C THR A 219 0.53 8.01 16.17
N ARG A 220 -0.17 7.39 17.14
CA ARG A 220 -1.42 6.65 16.94
C ARG A 220 -2.57 7.60 16.55
N PRO A 221 -3.68 7.09 15.97
CA PRO A 221 -4.90 7.88 15.81
C PRO A 221 -5.29 8.59 17.11
N GLY A 222 -5.62 9.89 17.04
CA GLY A 222 -5.93 10.69 18.22
C GLY A 222 -4.73 11.06 19.11
N GLY A 223 -3.51 10.67 18.74
CA GLY A 223 -2.30 10.92 19.50
C GLY A 223 -1.62 12.24 19.15
N LEU A 224 -0.82 12.75 20.09
CA LEU A 224 0.06 13.89 19.88
C LEU A 224 1.44 13.40 19.42
N SER A 225 2.10 14.17 18.54
CA SER A 225 3.54 14.05 18.29
C SER A 225 4.27 15.08 19.14
N LYS A 226 5.39 14.70 19.75
CA LYS A 226 6.13 15.56 20.67
C LYS A 226 7.34 16.18 19.97
N ASP A 227 7.47 17.50 20.11
CA ASP A 227 8.72 18.20 19.87
C ASP A 227 9.80 17.63 20.80
N GLY A 228 10.96 17.33 20.23
CA GLY A 228 12.12 16.87 20.98
C GLY A 228 12.71 18.02 21.79
N ASP A 229 13.40 17.70 22.87
CA ASP A 229 14.22 18.63 23.66
C ASP A 229 15.57 18.96 22.99
N GLY A 230 15.87 18.30 21.86
CA GLY A 230 17.03 18.53 21.02
C GLY A 230 16.73 19.27 19.71
N ARG A 231 17.68 19.21 18.78
CA ARG A 231 17.57 19.82 17.45
C ARG A 231 16.39 19.27 16.63
N ASN A 232 16.13 17.97 16.74
CA ASN A 232 15.12 17.23 16.01
C ASN A 232 14.02 16.71 16.94
N GLY A 233 12.82 16.48 16.39
CA GLY A 233 11.71 15.84 17.07
C GLY A 233 12.08 14.42 17.51
N THR A 234 11.39 13.88 18.51
CA THR A 234 11.71 12.54 19.04
C THR A 234 11.58 11.47 17.95
N TYR A 235 10.53 11.51 17.13
CA TYR A 235 10.31 10.54 16.07
C TYR A 235 11.43 10.58 15.01
N THR A 236 11.72 11.77 14.48
CA THR A 236 12.79 11.98 13.51
C THR A 236 14.17 11.59 14.06
N SER A 237 14.45 11.90 15.33
CA SER A 237 15.70 11.53 15.99
C SER A 237 15.93 10.01 16.01
N HIS A 238 14.88 9.20 16.18
CA HIS A 238 14.99 7.74 16.08
C HIS A 238 15.07 7.25 14.64
N LEU A 239 14.36 7.89 13.71
CA LEU A 239 14.43 7.55 12.29
C LEU A 239 15.85 7.72 11.73
N LEU A 240 16.52 8.84 12.06
CA LEU A 240 17.88 9.16 11.62
C LEU A 240 18.95 8.16 12.08
N LYS A 241 18.71 7.41 13.17
CA LYS A 241 19.61 6.35 13.66
C LYS A 241 19.65 5.13 12.76
N HIS A 242 18.63 4.96 11.91
CA HIS A 242 18.38 3.68 11.24
C HIS A 242 18.35 3.76 9.71
N ILE A 243 18.01 4.92 9.10
CA ILE A 243 17.95 5.06 7.63
C ILE A 243 19.26 4.65 6.93
N ARG A 244 20.41 4.91 7.57
CA ARG A 244 21.74 4.62 6.99
C ARG A 244 22.14 3.15 7.05
N ASP A 245 21.42 2.28 7.76
CA ASP A 245 21.83 0.89 7.94
C ASP A 245 21.58 0.08 6.66
N PRO A 246 22.62 -0.40 5.95
CA PRO A 246 22.46 -1.10 4.67
C PRO A 246 21.91 -2.52 4.82
N ASN A 247 21.76 -3.01 6.06
CA ASN A 247 21.25 -4.35 6.35
C ASN A 247 19.87 -4.31 7.02
N LEU A 248 19.26 -3.13 7.11
CA LEU A 248 18.02 -2.93 7.83
C LEU A 248 16.86 -2.71 6.87
N ASP A 249 16.05 -3.76 6.71
CA ASP A 249 14.77 -3.67 6.02
C ASP A 249 13.89 -2.60 6.66
N VAL A 250 13.17 -1.85 5.83
CA VAL A 250 12.37 -0.69 6.23
C VAL A 250 11.25 -1.04 7.20
N GLU A 251 10.63 -2.22 7.11
CA GLU A 251 9.60 -2.62 8.06
C GLU A 251 10.21 -2.90 9.44
N LEU A 252 11.38 -3.52 9.47
CA LEU A 252 12.13 -3.73 10.71
C LEU A 252 12.69 -2.41 11.25
N MET A 253 13.10 -1.49 10.37
CA MET A 253 13.52 -0.14 10.70
C MET A 253 12.44 0.59 11.49
N PHE A 254 11.20 0.63 10.97
CA PHE A 254 10.08 1.30 11.65
C PHE A 254 9.67 0.62 12.96
N LYS A 255 9.81 -0.71 13.08
CA LYS A 255 9.65 -1.40 14.37
C LYS A 255 10.66 -0.92 15.42
N LYS A 256 11.94 -0.80 15.05
CA LYS A 256 12.98 -0.25 15.94
C LYS A 256 12.71 1.22 16.30
N VAL A 257 12.29 2.04 15.33
CA VAL A 257 11.89 3.44 15.58
C VAL A 257 10.74 3.50 16.59
N ARG A 258 9.69 2.69 16.41
CA ARG A 258 8.56 2.62 17.35
C ARG A 258 9.03 2.27 18.76
N GLU A 259 9.84 1.23 18.91
CA GLU A 259 10.36 0.80 20.20
C GLU A 259 11.17 1.92 20.87
N GLY A 260 12.08 2.55 20.14
CA GLY A 260 12.90 3.65 20.65
C GLY A 260 12.07 4.85 21.12
N VAL A 261 11.11 5.29 20.30
CA VAL A 261 10.23 6.43 20.62
C VAL A 261 9.32 6.11 21.81
N PHE A 262 8.76 4.90 21.86
CA PHE A 262 7.90 4.47 22.96
C PHE A 262 8.66 4.49 24.29
N GLN A 263 9.90 3.99 24.31
CA GLN A 263 10.73 3.97 25.53
C GLN A 263 11.13 5.39 25.96
N GLU A 264 11.62 6.22 25.05
CA GLU A 264 12.06 7.59 25.36
C GLU A 264 10.93 8.48 25.86
N THR A 265 9.72 8.28 25.31
CA THR A 265 8.54 9.09 25.67
C THR A 265 7.74 8.46 26.80
N ASN A 266 8.20 7.33 27.36
CA ASN A 266 7.47 6.56 28.39
C ASN A 266 6.02 6.26 27.98
N GLY A 267 5.82 5.89 26.71
CA GLY A 267 4.53 5.56 26.12
C GLY A 267 3.60 6.73 25.80
N LEU A 268 4.05 7.98 25.94
CA LEU A 268 3.28 9.16 25.56
C LEU A 268 3.10 9.28 24.04
N GLN A 269 4.13 8.94 23.27
CA GLN A 269 4.09 8.90 21.82
C GLN A 269 4.26 7.45 21.36
N ILE A 270 3.31 6.98 20.55
CA ILE A 270 3.29 5.60 20.07
C ILE A 270 3.24 5.63 18.55
N PRO A 271 4.39 5.49 17.87
CA PRO A 271 4.41 5.39 16.42
C PRO A 271 3.59 4.20 15.91
N TRP A 272 2.99 4.38 14.75
CA TRP A 272 2.17 3.37 14.09
C TRP A 272 2.54 3.26 12.62
N GLU A 273 2.59 2.05 12.07
CA GLU A 273 2.87 1.84 10.65
C GLU A 273 1.96 0.76 10.07
N SER A 274 1.70 0.86 8.76
CA SER A 274 1.04 -0.12 7.93
C SER A 274 1.84 -0.30 6.65
N SER A 275 2.02 -1.55 6.21
CA SER A 275 2.82 -1.88 5.03
C SER A 275 2.13 -2.93 4.16
N SER A 276 2.21 -2.73 2.86
CA SER A 276 1.84 -3.66 1.79
C SER A 276 2.99 -3.80 0.77
N LEU A 277 4.22 -3.45 1.17
CA LEU A 277 5.41 -3.52 0.31
C LEU A 277 5.59 -4.94 -0.25
N ILE A 278 5.95 -5.02 -1.54
CA ILE A 278 6.28 -6.30 -2.16
C ILE A 278 7.78 -6.55 -2.00
N GLY A 279 8.12 -7.43 -1.07
CA GLY A 279 9.51 -7.84 -0.81
C GLY A 279 10.24 -6.91 0.15
N SER A 280 11.53 -7.19 0.35
CA SER A 280 12.37 -6.40 1.25
C SER A 280 12.80 -5.09 0.58
N PHE A 281 12.76 -4.00 1.35
CA PHE A 281 13.25 -2.69 0.92
C PHE A 281 14.22 -2.13 1.96
N VAL A 282 15.40 -1.72 1.52
CA VAL A 282 16.42 -1.08 2.36
C VAL A 282 16.70 0.31 1.82
N PHE A 283 16.74 1.30 2.71
CA PHE A 283 17.06 2.69 2.34
C PHE A 283 18.46 2.80 1.74
N ASN A 284 19.46 2.20 2.40
CA ASN A 284 20.85 2.20 2.00
C ASN A 284 21.29 0.88 1.34
N SER A 285 20.68 0.47 0.23
CA SER A 285 21.19 -0.67 -0.53
C SER A 285 22.46 -0.25 -1.29
N GLU A 286 23.60 -0.92 -1.09
CA GLU A 286 24.83 -0.68 -1.86
C GLU A 286 24.58 -0.73 -3.36
N VAL A 287 25.17 0.20 -4.11
CA VAL A 287 25.31 0.11 -5.57
C VAL A 287 26.51 -0.80 -5.82
N SER A 288 26.30 -2.04 -6.29
CA SER A 288 27.39 -2.90 -6.67
C SER A 288 28.24 -2.23 -7.76
N GLU A 289 29.50 -1.97 -7.45
CA GLU A 289 30.49 -1.56 -8.45
C GLU A 289 30.60 -2.67 -9.51
N VAL A 290 30.11 -2.39 -10.71
CA VAL A 290 30.33 -3.26 -11.87
C VAL A 290 31.84 -3.32 -12.11
N GLN A 291 32.45 -4.48 -11.87
CA GLN A 291 33.83 -4.70 -12.27
C GLN A 291 33.96 -4.47 -13.79
N PRO A 292 35.00 -3.77 -14.26
CA PRO A 292 35.15 -3.48 -15.67
C PRO A 292 35.28 -4.78 -16.46
N ILE A 293 34.35 -4.98 -17.40
CA ILE A 293 34.44 -6.06 -18.38
C ILE A 293 35.68 -5.77 -19.21
N ILE A 294 36.68 -6.65 -19.11
CA ILE A 294 37.83 -6.65 -20.02
C ILE A 294 37.28 -7.03 -21.40
N GLU A 295 37.03 -6.04 -22.24
CA GLU A 295 36.72 -6.27 -23.65
C GLU A 295 37.93 -6.90 -24.33
N LYS A 296 37.76 -8.13 -24.85
CA LYS A 296 38.69 -8.69 -25.83
C LYS A 296 38.57 -7.86 -27.14
N PRO A 297 39.68 -7.57 -27.82
CA PRO A 297 39.65 -6.76 -29.02
C PRO A 297 38.97 -7.54 -30.14
N VAL A 298 37.93 -6.95 -30.72
CA VAL A 298 37.31 -7.46 -31.95
C VAL A 298 38.02 -6.81 -33.14
N SER A 299 38.59 -7.70 -33.95
CA SER A 299 39.27 -7.46 -35.22
C SER A 299 38.45 -6.68 -36.24
N GLU A 300 39.13 -5.79 -36.96
CA GLU A 300 38.68 -5.04 -38.14
C GLU A 300 38.00 -5.92 -39.20
N VAL A 301 36.84 -5.48 -39.73
CA VAL A 301 36.47 -5.66 -41.15
C VAL A 301 35.57 -4.50 -41.64
N SER A 302 36.18 -3.67 -42.51
CA SER A 302 35.71 -2.83 -43.63
C SER A 302 34.29 -2.21 -43.71
N GLU A 303 34.33 -0.87 -43.77
CA GLU A 303 33.58 0.12 -44.58
C GLU A 303 32.39 -0.29 -45.49
N ALA A 304 31.28 0.44 -45.33
CA ALA A 304 30.61 1.16 -46.41
C ALA A 304 29.72 2.30 -45.85
N GLN A 305 29.98 3.56 -46.25
CA GLN A 305 29.09 4.73 -46.04
C GLN A 305 27.91 4.70 -47.03
N PRO A 306 26.81 5.44 -46.78
CA PRO A 306 26.71 6.78 -47.37
C PRO A 306 25.94 7.86 -46.57
N THR A 307 26.49 9.08 -46.68
CA THR A 307 25.89 10.42 -46.90
C THR A 307 24.92 11.06 -45.90
N ILE A 308 25.36 12.26 -45.51
CA ILE A 308 24.73 13.33 -44.74
C ILE A 308 23.85 14.18 -45.66
N ASP A 309 22.65 14.55 -45.22
CA ASP A 309 21.97 15.77 -45.66
C ASP A 309 21.44 16.59 -44.47
N LYS A 310 21.44 17.91 -44.68
CA LYS A 310 21.39 19.04 -43.72
C LYS A 310 20.01 19.32 -43.08
N PRO A 311 19.92 20.21 -42.07
CA PRO A 311 18.84 20.24 -41.09
C PRO A 311 17.64 21.10 -41.52
N VAL A 312 16.45 20.74 -41.04
CA VAL A 312 15.23 21.57 -41.15
C VAL A 312 14.80 22.02 -39.76
N SER A 313 14.91 23.32 -39.53
CA SER A 313 14.25 24.09 -38.48
C SER A 313 12.78 24.30 -38.81
N LEU A 314 11.87 24.24 -37.82
CA LEU A 314 10.57 24.93 -37.87
C LEU A 314 10.03 25.15 -36.44
N GLU A 315 9.32 26.25 -36.30
CA GLU A 315 9.15 27.07 -35.11
C GLU A 315 8.00 26.64 -34.20
N ALA A 316 8.07 27.07 -32.94
CA ALA A 316 7.06 26.88 -31.92
C ALA A 316 5.87 27.84 -32.14
N GLU A 317 4.65 27.30 -32.21
CA GLU A 317 3.42 28.09 -32.19
C GLU A 317 2.97 28.32 -30.75
N VAL A 318 3.00 29.59 -30.33
CA VAL A 318 2.43 30.12 -29.09
C VAL A 318 0.93 30.30 -29.30
N ARG A 319 0.09 29.63 -28.50
CA ARG A 319 -1.34 29.92 -28.40
C ARG A 319 -1.63 30.71 -27.13
N THR A 320 -1.99 31.97 -27.28
CA THR A 320 -2.54 32.84 -26.23
C THR A 320 -4.05 32.64 -26.12
N TYR A 321 -4.56 32.54 -24.89
CA TYR A 321 -5.99 32.46 -24.59
C TYR A 321 -6.43 33.79 -23.95
N THR A 322 -7.41 34.46 -24.54
CA THR A 322 -8.06 35.66 -24.01
C THR A 322 -9.38 35.29 -23.30
N PRO A 323 -9.68 35.84 -22.11
CA PRO A 323 -10.96 35.59 -21.42
C PRO A 323 -12.06 36.52 -21.94
N ASN A 324 -13.22 35.96 -22.29
CA ASN A 324 -14.44 36.73 -22.54
C ASN A 324 -15.27 36.87 -21.26
N SER A 325 -15.74 38.08 -21.03
CA SER A 325 -16.59 38.52 -19.93
C SER A 325 -18.07 38.71 -20.36
N VAL A 326 -18.95 38.77 -19.35
CA VAL A 326 -20.32 39.39 -19.30
C VAL A 326 -21.48 38.48 -19.77
N SER A 327 -22.68 38.34 -19.16
CA SER A 327 -23.43 38.98 -18.03
C SER A 327 -24.62 38.09 -17.56
N ASN A 328 -25.12 38.35 -16.35
CA ASN A 328 -26.32 37.81 -15.68
C ASN A 328 -27.66 37.98 -16.42
N SER A 329 -28.61 37.03 -16.23
CA SER A 329 -29.91 37.29 -15.56
C SER A 329 -30.76 36.01 -15.37
N GLU A 330 -31.06 35.72 -14.11
CA GLU A 330 -32.27 35.10 -13.52
C GLU A 330 -33.05 34.00 -14.26
N GLN A 331 -32.98 32.78 -13.73
CA GLN A 331 -34.18 31.98 -13.39
C GLN A 331 -33.91 31.22 -12.09
N LEU A 332 -34.63 31.62 -11.04
CA LEU A 332 -34.76 30.91 -9.77
C LEU A 332 -35.61 29.65 -10.01
N GLU A 333 -34.97 28.52 -10.28
CA GLU A 333 -35.60 27.21 -10.09
C GLU A 333 -35.16 26.63 -8.75
N THR A 334 -36.17 26.21 -7.98
CA THR A 334 -36.12 25.55 -6.69
C THR A 334 -35.10 24.41 -6.70
N ILE A 335 -34.00 24.59 -5.95
CA ILE A 335 -32.98 23.55 -5.77
C ILE A 335 -33.59 22.43 -4.92
N ASN A 336 -34.08 21.39 -5.60
CA ASN A 336 -34.20 20.07 -5.02
C ASN A 336 -32.77 19.56 -4.75
N ASN A 337 -32.41 19.49 -3.48
CA ASN A 337 -31.19 18.82 -3.01
C ASN A 337 -31.21 17.35 -3.46
N ASN A 338 -30.47 16.98 -4.51
CA ASN A 338 -29.89 15.63 -4.74
C ASN A 338 -29.16 15.49 -6.09
N SER A 339 -28.31 16.46 -6.46
CA SER A 339 -27.48 16.34 -7.66
C SER A 339 -26.01 16.54 -7.32
N ILE A 340 -25.34 15.44 -6.96
CA ILE A 340 -23.89 15.34 -6.84
C ILE A 340 -23.31 15.42 -8.27
N THR A 341 -22.77 16.57 -8.65
CA THR A 341 -22.02 16.69 -9.91
C THR A 341 -20.69 15.95 -9.76
N HIS A 342 -20.61 14.74 -10.32
CA HIS A 342 -19.37 13.98 -10.48
C HIS A 342 -18.34 14.81 -11.26
N ASN A 343 -17.09 14.82 -10.78
CA ASN A 343 -15.95 15.28 -11.56
C ASN A 343 -15.81 14.39 -12.81
N PRO A 344 -15.93 14.93 -14.04
CA PRO A 344 -16.01 14.13 -15.28
C PRO A 344 -14.70 13.39 -15.65
N ASN A 345 -13.62 13.55 -14.89
CA ASN A 345 -12.31 12.95 -15.18
C ASN A 345 -11.91 11.75 -14.28
N PHE A 346 -12.73 11.35 -13.30
CA PHE A 346 -12.52 10.09 -12.58
C PHE A 346 -13.39 8.99 -13.23
N GLN A 347 -12.79 8.21 -14.12
CA GLN A 347 -13.43 6.98 -14.59
C GLN A 347 -13.15 5.88 -13.57
N TYR A 348 -14.13 5.61 -12.70
CA TYR A 348 -14.15 4.37 -11.90
C TYR A 348 -14.39 3.20 -12.84
N ASN A 349 -13.32 2.65 -13.40
CA ASN A 349 -13.41 1.46 -14.20
C ASN A 349 -13.48 0.25 -13.27
N LEU A 350 -14.58 -0.50 -13.37
CA LEU A 350 -14.72 -1.79 -12.70
C LEU A 350 -13.59 -2.72 -13.17
N ALA A 351 -12.58 -2.91 -12.32
CA ALA A 351 -11.42 -3.72 -12.66
C ALA A 351 -11.72 -5.22 -12.65
N LEU A 352 -12.60 -5.66 -11.74
CA LEU A 352 -12.94 -7.07 -11.56
C LEU A 352 -14.35 -7.19 -10.95
N ASN A 353 -15.19 -8.03 -11.55
CA ASN A 353 -16.46 -8.47 -10.99
C ASN A 353 -16.34 -9.96 -10.64
N ILE A 354 -16.44 -10.31 -9.37
CA ILE A 354 -16.27 -11.70 -8.90
C ILE A 354 -17.63 -12.25 -8.48
N GLU A 355 -18.10 -13.26 -9.21
CA GLU A 355 -19.33 -13.99 -8.91
C GLU A 355 -18.99 -15.36 -8.32
N GLY A 356 -19.77 -15.82 -7.33
CA GLY A 356 -19.68 -17.21 -6.86
C GLY A 356 -20.16 -17.49 -5.44
N HIS A 357 -20.51 -16.47 -4.64
CA HIS A 357 -21.38 -16.68 -3.48
C HIS A 357 -22.84 -16.82 -3.94
N SER A 358 -23.61 -17.67 -3.27
CA SER A 358 -25.04 -17.85 -3.57
C SER A 358 -25.96 -16.93 -2.78
N ASP A 359 -25.41 -16.18 -1.81
CA ASP A 359 -26.14 -15.18 -1.02
C ASP A 359 -25.24 -13.97 -0.69
N LEU A 360 -25.78 -13.00 0.05
CA LEU A 360 -25.17 -11.71 0.33
C LEU A 360 -23.78 -11.85 0.96
N VAL A 361 -22.79 -11.21 0.34
CA VAL A 361 -21.45 -11.06 0.91
C VAL A 361 -21.50 -10.02 2.03
N ARG A 362 -21.18 -10.42 3.25
CA ARG A 362 -21.26 -9.60 4.47
C ARG A 362 -19.92 -9.03 4.89
N SER A 363 -18.82 -9.71 4.55
CA SER A 363 -17.49 -9.30 4.99
C SER A 363 -16.43 -9.63 3.95
N LEU A 364 -15.39 -8.79 3.88
CA LEU A 364 -14.28 -8.89 2.93
C LEU A 364 -12.96 -8.53 3.62
N ALA A 365 -11.89 -9.21 3.26
CA ALA A 365 -10.52 -8.85 3.60
C ALA A 365 -9.60 -9.13 2.41
N ILE A 366 -8.53 -8.34 2.30
CA ILE A 366 -7.45 -8.57 1.34
C ILE A 366 -6.22 -9.02 2.13
N SER A 367 -5.55 -10.08 1.68
CA SER A 367 -4.31 -10.53 2.31
C SER A 367 -3.23 -9.46 2.20
N SER A 368 -2.36 -9.34 3.20
CA SER A 368 -1.30 -8.31 3.25
C SER A 368 -0.36 -8.34 2.04
N ASN A 369 -0.16 -9.52 1.43
CA ASN A 369 0.60 -9.69 0.20
C ASN A 369 -0.14 -9.27 -1.09
N GLY A 370 -1.40 -8.83 -0.99
CA GLY A 370 -2.24 -8.42 -2.12
C GLY A 370 -2.61 -9.54 -3.10
N GLN A 371 -2.48 -10.81 -2.72
CA GLN A 371 -2.73 -11.93 -3.63
C GLN A 371 -4.14 -12.50 -3.50
N HIS A 372 -4.75 -12.39 -2.32
CA HIS A 372 -6.02 -13.04 -2.03
C HIS A 372 -7.08 -12.04 -1.54
N ILE A 373 -8.32 -12.25 -1.99
CA ILE A 373 -9.53 -11.73 -1.32
C ILE A 373 -10.09 -12.89 -0.49
N VAL A 374 -10.53 -12.60 0.72
CA VAL A 374 -11.32 -13.51 1.54
C VAL A 374 -12.69 -12.88 1.74
N SER A 375 -13.76 -13.61 1.43
CA SER A 375 -15.15 -13.15 1.57
C SER A 375 -15.95 -14.08 2.46
N GLY A 376 -16.82 -13.51 3.29
CA GLY A 376 -17.78 -14.23 4.12
C GLY A 376 -19.19 -13.84 3.71
N SER A 377 -20.09 -14.83 3.64
CA SER A 377 -21.44 -14.66 3.09
C SER A 377 -22.52 -15.28 3.98
N GLU A 378 -23.77 -14.89 3.70
CA GLU A 378 -24.98 -15.55 4.22
C GLU A 378 -25.24 -16.93 3.60
N ASP A 379 -24.40 -17.39 2.66
CA ASP A 379 -24.40 -18.79 2.19
C ASP A 379 -23.61 -19.74 3.10
N ASP A 380 -23.32 -19.31 4.33
CA ASP A 380 -22.57 -20.01 5.38
C ASP A 380 -21.09 -20.31 5.03
N THR A 381 -20.60 -19.85 3.87
CA THR A 381 -19.23 -20.12 3.43
C THR A 381 -18.31 -18.92 3.53
N ILE A 382 -17.02 -19.24 3.63
CA ILE A 382 -15.94 -18.30 3.34
C ILE A 382 -15.31 -18.69 2.01
N LYS A 383 -15.01 -17.73 1.14
CA LYS A 383 -14.32 -18.00 -0.12
C LYS A 383 -13.01 -17.23 -0.19
N VAL A 384 -11.98 -17.90 -0.72
CA VAL A 384 -10.67 -17.31 -0.99
C VAL A 384 -10.52 -17.19 -2.50
N TRP A 385 -10.23 -15.99 -2.97
CA TRP A 385 -10.14 -15.66 -4.38
C TRP A 385 -8.77 -15.12 -4.70
N ASN A 386 -8.28 -15.43 -5.89
CA ASN A 386 -7.12 -14.75 -6.44
C ASN A 386 -7.49 -13.29 -6.80
N LEU A 387 -6.92 -12.30 -6.11
CA LEU A 387 -7.26 -10.88 -6.32
C LEU A 387 -7.02 -10.42 -7.76
N LYS A 388 -5.98 -10.95 -8.42
CA LYS A 388 -5.60 -10.54 -9.79
C LYS A 388 -6.53 -11.09 -10.86
N THR A 389 -7.05 -12.30 -10.66
CA THR A 389 -7.79 -13.03 -11.70
C THR A 389 -9.27 -13.19 -11.40
N GLY A 390 -9.68 -13.01 -10.14
CA GLY A 390 -11.04 -13.30 -9.67
C GLY A 390 -11.35 -14.79 -9.53
N ASN A 391 -10.36 -15.66 -9.78
CA ASN A 391 -10.57 -17.10 -9.68
C ASN A 391 -10.78 -17.52 -8.23
N LEU A 392 -11.78 -18.37 -7.99
CA LEU A 392 -11.97 -19.04 -6.71
C LEU A 392 -10.84 -20.03 -6.47
N GLU A 393 -10.10 -19.84 -5.38
CA GLU A 393 -8.98 -20.70 -4.96
C GLU A 393 -9.40 -21.67 -3.86
N ASN A 394 -10.30 -21.25 -2.96
CA ASN A 394 -10.81 -22.11 -1.90
C ASN A 394 -12.23 -21.74 -1.45
N THR A 395 -13.00 -22.74 -0.99
CA THR A 395 -14.27 -22.54 -0.27
C THR A 395 -14.16 -23.25 1.08
N LEU A 396 -14.28 -22.47 2.15
CA LEU A 396 -14.18 -22.95 3.51
C LEU A 396 -15.60 -23.12 4.05
N GLU A 397 -15.96 -24.38 4.27
CA GLU A 397 -17.25 -24.80 4.82
C GLU A 397 -17.06 -25.17 6.29
N GLY A 398 -17.95 -24.70 7.15
CA GLY A 398 -17.94 -25.12 8.56
C GLY A 398 -18.61 -24.16 9.53
N HIS A 399 -18.95 -22.94 9.12
CA HIS A 399 -20.03 -22.19 9.77
C HIS A 399 -21.37 -22.83 9.39
N SER A 400 -22.33 -22.81 10.32
CA SER A 400 -23.68 -23.35 10.11
C SER A 400 -24.76 -22.28 9.98
N ASP A 401 -24.34 -21.03 9.86
CA ASP A 401 -25.16 -19.82 9.65
C ASP A 401 -24.22 -18.70 9.15
N ASP A 402 -24.78 -17.53 8.87
CA ASP A 402 -24.13 -16.46 8.12
C ASP A 402 -22.75 -16.02 8.62
N VAL A 403 -21.79 -15.84 7.72
CA VAL A 403 -20.46 -15.32 8.06
C VAL A 403 -20.48 -13.79 8.05
N ARG A 404 -20.63 -13.19 9.24
CA ARG A 404 -20.87 -11.75 9.39
C ARG A 404 -19.61 -10.91 9.43
N SER A 405 -18.50 -11.47 9.87
CA SER A 405 -17.24 -10.73 10.02
C SER A 405 -16.06 -11.66 9.80
N LEU A 406 -15.03 -11.17 9.11
CA LEU A 406 -13.77 -11.86 8.99
C LEU A 406 -12.58 -10.90 9.01
N VAL A 407 -11.43 -11.40 9.44
CA VAL A 407 -10.13 -10.72 9.37
C VAL A 407 -9.04 -11.72 9.01
N ILE A 408 -7.96 -11.24 8.40
CA ILE A 408 -6.75 -12.04 8.16
C ILE A 408 -5.71 -11.66 9.22
N SER A 409 -5.00 -12.64 9.76
CA SER A 409 -3.90 -12.40 10.70
C SER A 409 -2.78 -11.56 10.06
N SER A 410 -2.05 -10.80 10.87
CA SER A 410 -0.96 -9.92 10.40
C SER A 410 0.16 -10.67 9.67
N ASP A 411 0.41 -11.93 10.04
CA ASP A 411 1.36 -12.82 9.35
C ASP A 411 0.81 -13.40 8.02
N GLY A 412 -0.45 -13.11 7.69
CA GLY A 412 -1.12 -13.59 6.49
C GLY A 412 -1.40 -15.10 6.47
N GLN A 413 -1.29 -15.80 7.60
CA GLN A 413 -1.42 -17.26 7.63
C GLN A 413 -2.81 -17.75 7.99
N ARG A 414 -3.62 -16.93 8.67
CA ARG A 414 -4.91 -17.33 9.22
C ARG A 414 -6.04 -16.42 8.82
N ILE A 415 -7.22 -17.01 8.65
CA ILE A 415 -8.50 -16.29 8.59
C ILE A 415 -9.18 -16.49 9.94
N ILE A 416 -9.74 -15.42 10.50
CA ILE A 416 -10.58 -15.45 11.68
C ILE A 416 -11.95 -14.99 11.25
N SER A 417 -12.99 -15.78 11.51
CA SER A 417 -14.37 -15.48 11.12
C SER A 417 -15.31 -15.55 12.31
N GLY A 418 -16.31 -14.67 12.34
CA GLY A 418 -17.42 -14.70 13.29
C GLY A 418 -18.74 -14.93 12.55
N GLY A 419 -19.55 -15.84 13.08
CA GLY A 419 -20.77 -16.31 12.42
C GLY A 419 -22.09 -16.05 13.17
N GLY A 420 -23.19 -16.20 12.44
CA GLY A 420 -24.56 -16.31 12.94
C GLY A 420 -24.73 -17.48 13.90
N ASP A 421 -23.91 -18.51 13.75
CA ASP A 421 -23.86 -19.73 14.56
C ASP A 421 -23.27 -19.54 15.97
N HIS A 422 -23.02 -18.28 16.35
CA HIS A 422 -22.47 -17.86 17.64
C HIS A 422 -21.00 -18.25 17.87
N THR A 423 -20.32 -18.77 16.85
CA THR A 423 -18.93 -19.20 16.97
C THR A 423 -17.96 -18.22 16.31
N ILE A 424 -16.71 -18.33 16.73
CA ILE A 424 -15.57 -17.78 15.97
C ILE A 424 -14.76 -18.96 15.46
N LYS A 425 -14.35 -18.92 14.20
CA LYS A 425 -13.53 -19.97 13.58
C LYS A 425 -12.20 -19.41 13.11
N VAL A 426 -11.15 -20.21 13.25
CA VAL A 426 -9.80 -19.90 12.82
C VAL A 426 -9.41 -20.90 11.75
N TRP A 427 -9.02 -20.40 10.59
CA TRP A 427 -8.72 -21.22 9.42
C TRP A 427 -7.29 -20.96 8.98
N ASN A 428 -6.64 -21.98 8.43
CA ASN A 428 -5.39 -21.81 7.72
C ASN A 428 -5.69 -21.21 6.33
N LEU A 429 -5.15 -20.03 6.02
CA LEU A 429 -5.41 -19.36 4.74
C LEU A 429 -4.91 -20.19 3.55
N LYS A 430 -3.77 -20.88 3.71
CA LYS A 430 -3.11 -21.60 2.62
C LYS A 430 -3.80 -22.92 2.29
N THR A 431 -4.17 -23.69 3.31
CA THR A 431 -4.78 -25.00 3.12
C THR A 431 -6.31 -24.95 3.12
N GLY A 432 -6.88 -23.95 3.78
CA GLY A 432 -8.32 -23.87 4.06
C GLY A 432 -8.77 -24.71 5.25
N ASP A 433 -7.85 -25.35 5.96
CA ASP A 433 -8.22 -26.21 7.08
C ASP A 433 -8.76 -25.38 8.26
N LEU A 434 -9.82 -25.87 8.90
CA LEU A 434 -10.31 -25.33 10.16
C LEU A 434 -9.34 -25.70 11.29
N GLU A 435 -8.63 -24.72 11.85
CA GLU A 435 -7.67 -24.93 12.93
C GLU A 435 -8.33 -24.91 14.31
N ASN A 436 -9.30 -24.01 14.54
CA ASN A 436 -10.02 -23.89 15.81
C ASN A 436 -11.47 -23.43 15.64
N THR A 437 -12.34 -23.86 16.55
CA THR A 437 -13.67 -23.26 16.79
C THR A 437 -13.73 -22.77 18.23
N LEU A 438 -14.02 -21.49 18.41
CA LEU A 438 -14.14 -20.83 19.70
C LEU A 438 -15.63 -20.65 20.02
N GLU A 439 -16.09 -21.35 21.04
CA GLU A 439 -17.46 -21.32 21.52
C GLU A 439 -17.56 -20.49 22.82
N GLY A 440 -18.70 -19.84 23.04
CA GLY A 440 -18.97 -19.16 24.31
C GLY A 440 -19.78 -17.87 24.21
N HIS A 441 -20.04 -17.37 22.99
CA HIS A 441 -21.10 -16.39 22.77
C HIS A 441 -22.47 -17.08 22.73
N SER A 442 -23.50 -16.40 23.22
CA SER A 442 -24.89 -16.88 23.17
C SER A 442 -25.75 -16.17 22.11
N GLY A 443 -25.11 -15.39 21.24
CA GLY A 443 -25.74 -14.70 20.11
C GLY A 443 -24.74 -14.50 18.97
N SER A 444 -25.23 -14.08 17.81
CA SER A 444 -24.43 -13.98 16.58
C SER A 444 -23.19 -13.10 16.78
N VAL A 445 -22.04 -13.59 16.33
CA VAL A 445 -20.79 -12.84 16.39
C VAL A 445 -20.76 -11.87 15.21
N ARG A 446 -20.89 -10.58 15.52
CA ARG A 446 -21.06 -9.52 14.51
C ARG A 446 -19.75 -8.85 14.11
N SER A 447 -18.71 -9.00 14.93
CA SER A 447 -17.41 -8.42 14.68
C SER A 447 -16.32 -9.29 15.30
N VAL A 448 -15.24 -9.49 14.54
CA VAL A 448 -14.00 -10.08 15.01
C VAL A 448 -12.82 -9.17 14.67
N ALA A 449 -11.84 -9.13 15.56
CA ALA A 449 -10.56 -8.47 15.37
C ALA A 449 -9.44 -9.34 15.94
N ILE A 450 -8.22 -9.18 15.45
CA ILE A 450 -7.04 -9.87 15.95
C ILE A 450 -5.97 -8.85 16.35
N SER A 451 -5.27 -9.10 17.46
CA SER A 451 -4.16 -8.27 17.88
C SER A 451 -2.98 -8.38 16.92
N ASN A 452 -2.17 -7.31 16.82
CA ASN A 452 -1.02 -7.28 15.90
C ASN A 452 0.00 -8.40 16.14
N ASP A 453 0.14 -8.85 17.39
CA ASP A 453 1.00 -9.98 17.76
C ASP A 453 0.43 -11.35 17.33
N GLY A 454 -0.79 -11.38 16.79
CA GLY A 454 -1.50 -12.58 16.36
C GLY A 454 -1.93 -13.51 17.50
N GLN A 455 -1.84 -13.08 18.76
CA GLN A 455 -2.07 -13.96 19.92
C GLN A 455 -3.47 -13.84 20.52
N ARG A 456 -4.17 -12.74 20.27
CA ARG A 456 -5.50 -12.49 20.84
C ARG A 456 -6.53 -12.19 19.76
N ILE A 457 -7.66 -12.86 19.86
CA ILE A 457 -8.86 -12.51 19.09
C ILE A 457 -9.79 -11.74 20.02
N VAL A 458 -10.43 -10.70 19.49
CA VAL A 458 -11.50 -9.97 20.18
C VAL A 458 -12.77 -10.13 19.36
N SER A 459 -13.88 -10.44 20.01
CA SER A 459 -15.17 -10.61 19.36
C SER A 459 -16.25 -9.78 20.04
N GLY A 460 -17.14 -9.22 19.22
CA GLY A 460 -18.37 -8.56 19.67
C GLY A 460 -19.60 -9.31 19.16
N SER A 461 -20.57 -9.54 20.04
CA SER A 461 -21.74 -10.38 19.75
C SER A 461 -23.07 -9.67 20.05
N GLY A 462 -24.13 -10.18 19.42
CA GLY A 462 -25.52 -9.87 19.75
C GLY A 462 -25.94 -10.28 21.18
N ASP A 463 -25.12 -11.04 21.90
CA ASP A 463 -25.32 -11.31 23.34
C ASP A 463 -24.92 -10.15 24.26
N HIS A 464 -24.60 -8.99 23.68
CA HIS A 464 -24.20 -7.76 24.39
C HIS A 464 -22.85 -7.87 25.11
N THR A 465 -22.01 -8.85 24.76
CA THR A 465 -20.67 -9.01 25.33
C THR A 465 -19.55 -8.82 24.32
N ILE A 466 -18.40 -8.41 24.85
CA ILE A 466 -17.11 -8.48 24.17
C ILE A 466 -16.31 -9.59 24.84
N LYS A 467 -15.71 -10.47 24.05
CA LYS A 467 -14.83 -11.54 24.56
C LYS A 467 -13.45 -11.41 23.95
N VAL A 468 -12.44 -11.76 24.75
CA VAL A 468 -11.04 -11.81 24.33
C VAL A 468 -10.58 -13.25 24.47
N TRP A 469 -10.03 -13.80 23.39
CA TRP A 469 -9.62 -15.19 23.26
C TRP A 469 -8.11 -15.24 23.10
N ASN A 470 -7.45 -16.14 23.80
CA ASN A 470 -6.03 -16.39 23.60
C ASN A 470 -5.86 -17.57 22.63
N LEU A 471 -5.06 -17.39 21.59
CA LEU A 471 -4.81 -18.46 20.61
C LEU A 471 -3.82 -19.52 21.12
N LYS A 472 -3.16 -19.29 22.26
CA LYS A 472 -2.19 -20.24 22.85
C LYS A 472 -2.79 -21.17 23.91
N THR A 473 -3.94 -20.82 24.50
CA THR A 473 -4.54 -21.48 25.66
C THR A 473 -6.04 -21.28 25.64
#